data_AF-A0AAD0K9Y2-F1
#
_entry.id   AF-A0AAD0K9Y2-F1
#
_cell.length_a   1.000
_cell.length_b   1.000
_cell.length_c   1.000
_cell.angle_alpha   90.00
_cell.angle_beta   90.00
_cell.angle_gamma   90.00
#
_symmetry.space_group_name_H-M   'P 1'
#
loop_
_entity.id
_entity.type
_entity.pdbx_description
1 polymer ?
#
loop_
_entity_poly.entity_id
_entity_poly.type
_entity_poly.pdbx_seq_one_letter_code
_entity_poly.pdbx_strand_id
1 'polypeptide(L)'
;MHEKLPRKSIESLKKEGFGAADAKKATGVFHSLTVDALNEFGQFMNDWENNFYRIPMQSSVTMLPKDELGLLAESLVNITSTRQRMSVHQQNTVGGAIDVALISIGDGFIWLNRKHYFDNTLNPTWHLTHGATIKTT
;
A
#
# COMPACT_ATOMS: atom_id res chain seq x y z
N MET A 1 15.90 -15.63 18.63
CA MET A 1 15.63 -17.04 18.32
C MET A 1 16.94 -17.62 17.77
N HIS A 2 17.52 -18.62 18.42
CA HIS A 2 18.83 -19.16 18.07
C HIS A 2 18.82 -19.79 16.67
N GLU A 3 19.35 -19.06 15.69
CA GLU A 3 19.58 -19.57 14.35
C GLU A 3 20.80 -20.50 14.40
N LYS A 4 20.51 -21.77 14.69
CA LYS A 4 21.50 -22.84 14.65
C LYS A 4 22.14 -22.82 13.27
N LEU A 5 23.46 -22.59 13.21
CA LEU A 5 24.27 -22.83 12.02
C LEU A 5 23.74 -24.07 11.30
N PRO A 6 23.42 -24.00 9.99
CA PRO A 6 22.79 -25.12 9.32
C PRO A 6 23.70 -26.34 9.47
N ARG A 7 23.22 -27.36 10.19
CA ARG A 7 24.02 -28.56 10.52
C ARG A 7 24.60 -29.20 9.25
N LYS A 8 23.87 -29.08 8.16
CA LYS A 8 24.28 -29.50 6.82
C LYS A 8 25.59 -28.84 6.36
N SER A 9 25.80 -27.54 6.61
CA SER A 9 27.01 -26.82 6.16
C SER A 9 28.28 -27.34 6.84
N ILE A 10 28.22 -27.60 8.14
CA ILE A 10 29.35 -28.12 8.92
C ILE A 10 29.66 -29.56 8.55
N GLU A 11 28.63 -30.38 8.29
CA GLU A 11 28.80 -31.76 7.83
C GLU A 11 29.41 -31.83 6.43
N SER A 12 29.02 -30.93 5.52
CA SER A 12 29.63 -30.83 4.18
C SER A 12 31.10 -30.43 4.25
N LEU A 13 31.47 -29.46 5.10
CA LEU A 13 32.86 -29.02 5.24
C LEU A 13 33.76 -30.08 5.88
N LYS A 14 33.21 -30.89 6.80
CA LYS A 14 33.93 -32.05 7.35
C LYS A 14 34.19 -33.14 6.31
N LYS A 15 33.27 -33.33 5.35
CA LYS A 15 33.46 -34.27 4.22
C LYS A 15 34.62 -33.85 3.31
N GLU A 16 34.86 -32.55 3.17
CA GLU A 16 35.97 -31.97 2.39
C GLU A 16 37.30 -31.93 3.16
N GLY A 17 37.37 -32.52 4.37
CA GLY A 17 38.62 -32.66 5.12
C GLY A 17 38.97 -31.50 6.06
N PHE A 18 38.08 -30.53 6.28
CA PHE A 18 38.30 -29.46 7.26
C PHE A 18 38.22 -29.97 8.70
N GLY A 19 39.16 -29.53 9.55
CA GLY A 19 39.13 -29.79 11.00
C GLY A 19 37.86 -29.21 11.65
N ALA A 20 37.37 -29.84 12.74
CA ALA A 20 36.09 -29.46 13.35
C ALA A 20 36.03 -28.00 13.86
N ALA A 21 37.16 -27.45 14.30
CA ALA A 21 37.28 -26.06 14.72
C ALA A 21 37.29 -25.09 13.52
N ASP A 22 38.03 -25.43 12.46
CA ASP A 22 38.14 -24.62 11.25
C ASP A 22 36.82 -24.60 10.46
N ALA A 23 36.14 -25.75 10.36
CA ALA A 23 34.82 -25.86 9.74
C ALA A 23 33.79 -24.97 10.46
N LYS A 24 33.85 -24.90 11.80
CA LYS A 24 32.94 -24.05 12.58
C LYS A 24 33.22 -22.56 12.37
N LYS A 25 34.51 -22.17 12.31
CA LYS A 25 34.92 -20.78 12.01
C LYS A 25 34.54 -20.36 10.59
N ALA A 26 34.80 -21.22 9.60
CA ALA A 26 34.44 -21.01 8.20
C ALA A 26 32.92 -20.87 8.02
N THR A 27 32.12 -21.70 8.69
CA THR A 27 30.65 -21.59 8.64
C THR A 27 30.17 -20.28 9.26
N GLY A 28 30.80 -19.81 10.34
CA GLY A 28 30.47 -18.52 10.96
C GLY A 28 30.74 -17.34 10.02
N VAL A 29 31.91 -17.31 9.38
CA VAL A 29 32.28 -16.27 8.41
C VAL A 29 31.39 -16.32 7.17
N PHE A 30 31.12 -17.52 6.65
CA PHE A 30 30.20 -17.69 5.52
C PHE A 30 28.79 -17.20 5.88
N HIS A 31 28.30 -17.55 7.06
CA HIS A 31 26.98 -17.11 7.52
C HIS A 31 26.89 -15.58 7.60
N SER A 32 27.87 -14.91 8.23
CA SER A 32 27.88 -13.43 8.27
C SER A 32 27.94 -12.82 6.88
N LEU A 33 28.81 -13.34 6.00
CA LEU A 33 28.92 -12.86 4.61
C LEU A 33 27.60 -13.03 3.85
N THR A 34 26.92 -14.18 4.02
CA THR A 34 25.62 -14.42 3.37
C THR A 34 24.52 -13.51 3.91
N VAL A 35 24.50 -13.25 5.21
CA VAL A 35 23.53 -12.34 5.83
C VAL A 35 23.78 -10.91 5.34
N ASP A 36 25.04 -10.47 5.30
CA ASP A 36 25.41 -9.15 4.81
C ASP A 36 25.06 -8.97 3.33
N ALA A 37 25.35 -9.96 2.48
CA ALA A 37 24.99 -9.94 1.06
C ALA A 37 23.47 -9.92 0.84
N LEU A 38 22.70 -10.66 1.64
CA LEU A 38 21.23 -10.63 1.58
C LEU A 38 20.67 -9.28 2.04
N ASN A 39 21.28 -8.68 3.07
CA ASN A 39 20.89 -7.34 3.54
C ASN A 39 21.22 -6.27 2.49
N GLU A 40 22.40 -6.32 1.88
CA GLU A 40 22.80 -5.41 0.80
C GLU A 40 21.88 -5.56 -0.41
N PHE A 41 21.56 -6.78 -0.81
CA PHE A 41 20.59 -7.05 -1.85
C PHE A 41 19.20 -6.50 -1.50
N GLY A 42 18.74 -6.70 -0.26
CA GLY A 42 17.47 -6.16 0.22
C GLY A 42 17.42 -4.63 0.17
N GLN A 43 18.51 -3.96 0.58
CA GLN A 43 18.65 -2.51 0.50
C GLN A 43 18.64 -2.04 -0.96
N PHE A 44 19.43 -2.68 -1.82
CA PHE A 44 19.45 -2.38 -3.25
C PHE A 44 18.07 -2.48 -3.88
N MET A 45 17.33 -3.56 -3.60
CA MET A 45 15.98 -3.76 -4.13
C MET A 45 15.00 -2.70 -3.61
N ASN A 46 15.09 -2.35 -2.34
CA ASN A 46 14.25 -1.32 -1.74
C ASN A 46 14.55 0.07 -2.34
N ASP A 47 15.83 0.41 -2.51
CA ASP A 47 16.24 1.67 -3.11
C ASP A 47 15.82 1.74 -4.59
N TRP A 48 15.94 0.63 -5.31
CA TRP A 48 15.48 0.53 -6.68
C TRP A 48 13.95 0.70 -6.79
N GLU A 49 13.17 -0.01 -5.98
CA GLU A 49 11.71 0.16 -5.93
C GLU A 49 11.35 1.63 -5.62
N ASN A 50 12.02 2.21 -4.63
CA ASN A 50 11.73 3.56 -4.17
C ASN A 50 12.00 4.59 -5.28
N ASN A 51 13.16 4.51 -5.92
CA ASN A 51 13.58 5.48 -6.93
C ASN A 51 12.81 5.36 -8.25
N PHE A 52 12.45 4.14 -8.66
CA PHE A 52 11.83 3.92 -9.97
C PHE A 52 10.31 3.86 -9.95
N TYR A 53 9.69 3.53 -8.80
CA TYR A 53 8.22 3.40 -8.71
C TYR A 53 7.60 4.32 -7.68
N ARG A 54 8.10 4.30 -6.43
CA ARG A 54 7.45 5.03 -5.33
C ARG A 54 7.56 6.54 -5.51
N ILE A 55 8.77 7.05 -5.70
CA ILE A 55 9.02 8.49 -5.85
C ILE A 55 8.32 9.05 -7.10
N PRO A 56 8.44 8.44 -8.30
CA PRO A 56 7.72 8.94 -9.47
C PRO A 56 6.20 8.91 -9.31
N MET A 57 5.64 7.86 -8.71
CA MET A 57 4.20 7.77 -8.46
C MET A 57 3.74 8.87 -7.50
N GLN A 58 4.48 9.11 -6.42
CA GLN A 58 4.18 10.20 -5.48
C GLN A 58 4.25 11.57 -6.17
N SER A 59 5.31 11.83 -6.94
CA SER A 59 5.46 13.08 -7.70
C SER A 59 4.27 13.31 -8.64
N SER A 60 3.85 12.28 -9.38
CA SER A 60 2.66 12.36 -10.24
C SER A 60 1.42 12.72 -9.45
N VAL A 61 1.18 12.09 -8.29
CA VAL A 61 0.02 12.39 -7.43
C VAL A 61 0.07 13.81 -6.89
N THR A 62 1.25 14.34 -6.53
CA THR A 62 1.38 15.72 -6.03
C THR A 62 1.08 16.79 -7.07
N MET A 63 1.19 16.45 -8.35
CA MET A 63 0.88 17.36 -9.47
C MET A 63 -0.58 17.29 -9.92
N LEU A 64 -1.38 16.35 -9.40
CA LEU A 64 -2.77 16.20 -9.80
C LEU A 64 -3.62 17.38 -9.32
N PRO A 65 -4.51 17.91 -10.17
CA PRO A 65 -5.59 18.81 -9.79
C PRO A 65 -6.51 18.23 -8.71
N LYS A 66 -7.23 19.12 -8.01
CA LYS A 66 -8.12 18.78 -6.89
C LYS A 66 -9.24 17.80 -7.27
N ASP A 67 -9.79 17.93 -8.46
CA ASP A 67 -10.83 17.08 -9.04
C ASP A 67 -10.28 15.70 -9.42
N GLU A 68 -9.09 15.65 -10.04
CA GLU A 68 -8.42 14.38 -10.40
C GLU A 68 -8.00 13.58 -9.16
N LEU A 69 -7.60 14.24 -8.08
CA LEU A 69 -7.33 13.59 -6.80
C LEU A 69 -8.56 12.85 -6.25
N GLY A 70 -9.75 13.42 -6.42
CA GLY A 70 -11.01 12.76 -6.05
C GLY A 70 -11.27 11.50 -6.87
N LEU A 71 -11.08 11.58 -8.18
CA LEU A 71 -11.24 10.43 -9.10
C LEU A 71 -10.23 9.31 -8.82
N LEU A 72 -8.99 9.68 -8.47
CA LEU A 72 -7.97 8.71 -8.05
C LEU A 72 -8.39 7.98 -6.77
N ALA A 73 -8.88 8.72 -5.77
CA ALA A 73 -9.36 8.14 -4.52
C ALA A 73 -10.52 7.15 -4.76
N GLU A 74 -11.50 7.52 -5.59
CA GLU A 74 -12.60 6.63 -5.99
C GLU A 74 -12.07 5.35 -6.68
N SER A 75 -11.12 5.52 -7.59
CA SER A 75 -10.51 4.42 -8.33
C SER A 75 -9.78 3.42 -7.42
N LEU A 76 -9.07 3.89 -6.39
CA LEU A 76 -8.37 3.01 -5.44
C LEU A 76 -9.33 2.15 -4.61
N VAL A 77 -10.46 2.72 -4.19
CA VAL A 77 -11.51 1.96 -3.49
C VAL A 77 -12.14 0.94 -4.44
N ASN A 78 -12.39 1.32 -5.69
CA ASN A 78 -12.88 0.41 -6.73
C ASN A 78 -11.91 -0.75 -7.03
N ILE A 79 -10.60 -0.50 -7.09
CA ILE A 79 -9.57 -1.53 -7.26
C ILE A 79 -9.61 -2.50 -6.07
N THR A 80 -9.72 -1.99 -4.85
CA THR A 80 -9.80 -2.82 -3.64
C THR A 80 -11.06 -3.70 -3.64
N SER A 81 -12.21 -3.10 -3.96
CA SER A 81 -13.47 -3.83 -4.08
C SER A 81 -13.43 -4.90 -5.18
N THR A 82 -12.80 -4.60 -6.31
CA THR A 82 -12.61 -5.56 -7.41
C THR A 82 -11.68 -6.70 -7.02
N ARG A 83 -10.55 -6.39 -6.37
CA ARG A 83 -9.62 -7.40 -5.84
C ARG A 83 -10.33 -8.35 -4.88
N GLN A 84 -11.15 -7.82 -3.96
CA GLN A 84 -11.89 -8.65 -3.01
C GLN A 84 -12.90 -9.57 -3.71
N ARG A 85 -13.66 -9.05 -4.70
CA ARG A 85 -14.61 -9.85 -5.48
C ARG A 85 -13.94 -11.02 -6.23
N MET A 86 -12.71 -10.83 -6.70
CA MET A 86 -11.97 -11.86 -7.44
C MET A 86 -11.30 -12.89 -6.52
N SER A 87 -11.12 -12.59 -5.24
CA SER A 87 -10.45 -13.48 -4.28
C SER A 87 -11.45 -14.45 -3.65
N VAL A 88 -11.31 -15.74 -3.98
CA VAL A 88 -12.25 -16.81 -3.55
C VAL A 88 -12.29 -16.98 -2.03
N HIS A 89 -11.20 -16.65 -1.33
CA HIS A 89 -11.05 -16.88 0.11
C HIS A 89 -11.21 -15.62 0.96
N GLN A 90 -11.62 -14.49 0.36
CA GLN A 90 -11.65 -13.20 1.03
C GLN A 90 -13.06 -12.66 1.06
N GLN A 91 -13.53 -12.26 2.25
CA GLN A 91 -14.83 -11.64 2.39
C GLN A 91 -14.81 -10.23 1.77
N ASN A 92 -15.88 -9.91 1.02
CA ASN A 92 -16.11 -8.59 0.46
C ASN A 92 -16.45 -7.61 1.61
N THR A 93 -15.44 -6.91 2.09
CA THR A 93 -15.55 -5.92 3.18
C THR A 93 -15.61 -4.48 2.64
N VAL A 94 -15.24 -4.28 1.38
CA VAL A 94 -15.26 -2.98 0.69
C VAL A 94 -16.08 -3.12 -0.59
N GLY A 95 -17.15 -2.35 -0.72
CA GLY A 95 -17.98 -2.33 -1.92
C GLY A 95 -19.16 -1.39 -1.83
N GLY A 96 -20.03 -1.47 -2.84
CA GLY A 96 -21.19 -0.60 -2.95
C GLY A 96 -20.85 0.79 -3.49
N ALA A 97 -21.65 1.76 -3.09
CA ALA A 97 -21.51 3.15 -3.47
C ALA A 97 -20.29 3.81 -2.83
N ILE A 98 -19.55 4.61 -3.62
CA ILE A 98 -18.44 5.43 -3.11
C ILE A 98 -18.89 6.89 -3.12
N ASP A 99 -18.71 7.56 -1.99
CA ASP A 99 -18.83 9.01 -1.86
C ASP A 99 -17.43 9.61 -1.65
N VAL A 100 -17.15 10.72 -2.31
CA VAL A 100 -15.85 11.40 -2.29
C VAL A 100 -16.05 12.85 -1.87
N ALA A 101 -15.34 13.24 -0.80
CA ALA A 101 -15.23 14.62 -0.37
C ALA A 101 -13.78 15.09 -0.43
N LEU A 102 -13.61 16.37 -0.75
CA LEU A 102 -12.35 17.08 -0.71
C LEU A 102 -12.38 18.11 0.42
N ILE A 103 -11.28 18.20 1.16
CA ILE A 103 -11.06 19.27 2.13
C ILE A 103 -9.79 20.01 1.73
N SER A 104 -9.91 21.30 1.45
CA SER A 104 -8.76 22.17 1.15
C SER A 104 -8.83 23.47 1.93
N ILE A 105 -7.68 24.11 2.18
CA ILE A 105 -7.63 25.39 2.92
C ILE A 105 -8.39 26.49 2.17
N GLY A 106 -8.31 26.52 0.84
CA GLY A 106 -8.97 27.54 0.02
C GLY A 106 -10.49 27.39 -0.05
N ASP A 107 -10.97 26.15 -0.20
CA ASP A 107 -12.37 25.90 -0.53
C ASP A 107 -13.17 25.27 0.63
N GLY A 108 -12.52 24.93 1.74
CA GLY A 108 -13.14 24.19 2.83
C GLY A 108 -13.51 22.76 2.42
N PHE A 109 -14.64 22.28 2.95
CA PHE A 109 -15.19 20.95 2.67
C PHE A 109 -16.11 20.99 1.45
N ILE A 110 -15.85 20.14 0.45
CA ILE A 110 -16.63 20.01 -0.78
C ILE A 110 -16.90 18.54 -1.06
N TRP A 111 -18.14 18.20 -1.44
CA TRP A 111 -18.44 16.90 -2.04
C TRP A 111 -18.07 16.91 -3.53
N LEU A 112 -17.14 16.05 -3.94
CA LEU A 112 -16.77 15.88 -5.36
C LEU A 112 -17.71 14.88 -6.05
N ASN A 113 -18.04 13.79 -5.36
CA ASN A 113 -19.01 12.81 -5.81
C ASN A 113 -19.83 12.39 -4.60
N ARG A 114 -21.13 12.70 -4.61
CA ARG A 114 -22.04 12.32 -3.53
C ARG A 114 -23.25 11.64 -4.12
N LYS A 115 -23.55 10.45 -3.63
CA LYS A 115 -24.77 9.75 -3.98
C LYS A 115 -25.94 10.45 -3.30
N HIS A 116 -26.84 10.92 -4.13
CA HIS A 116 -28.17 11.33 -3.70
C HIS A 116 -29.11 10.13 -3.82
N TYR A 117 -30.04 9.98 -2.87
CA TYR A 117 -31.06 8.94 -2.93
C TYR A 117 -31.91 9.02 -4.22
N PHE A 118 -31.99 10.21 -4.81
CA PHE A 118 -32.61 10.49 -6.11
C PHE A 118 -31.77 11.52 -6.86
N ASP A 119 -31.84 11.52 -8.19
CA ASP A 119 -31.24 12.58 -8.99
C ASP A 119 -32.02 13.88 -8.75
N ASN A 120 -31.29 14.94 -8.43
CA ASN A 120 -31.85 16.26 -8.19
C ASN A 120 -32.59 16.80 -9.43
N THR A 121 -32.18 16.40 -10.63
CA THR A 121 -32.88 16.77 -11.87
C THR A 121 -34.28 16.16 -11.96
N LEU A 122 -34.51 15.00 -11.34
CA LEU A 122 -35.82 14.34 -11.29
C LEU A 122 -36.73 14.97 -10.23
N ASN A 123 -36.18 15.64 -9.22
CA ASN A 123 -36.92 16.25 -8.12
C ASN A 123 -36.40 17.66 -7.78
N PRO A 124 -36.47 18.62 -8.72
CA PRO A 124 -35.80 19.91 -8.59
C PRO A 124 -36.33 20.79 -7.44
N THR A 125 -37.59 20.56 -7.01
CA THR A 125 -38.22 21.30 -5.90
C THR A 125 -37.89 20.73 -4.52
N TRP A 126 -37.23 19.57 -4.44
CA TRP A 126 -36.96 18.91 -3.16
C TRP A 126 -36.15 19.80 -2.19
N HIS A 127 -35.13 20.50 -2.70
CA HIS A 127 -34.28 21.36 -1.88
C HIS A 127 -35.00 22.59 -1.31
N LEU A 128 -36.09 23.03 -1.94
CA LEU A 128 -36.87 24.17 -1.47
C LEU A 128 -37.69 23.82 -0.23
N THR A 129 -38.08 22.55 -0.09
CA THR A 129 -38.95 22.07 1.01
C THR A 129 -38.17 21.39 2.13
N HIS A 130 -36.97 20.85 1.84
CA HIS A 130 -36.17 20.06 2.78
C HIS A 130 -34.74 20.61 3.00
N GLY A 131 -34.43 21.80 2.47
CA GLY A 131 -33.14 22.46 2.67
C GLY A 131 -32.99 22.95 4.11
N ALA A 132 -32.09 22.32 4.89
CA ALA A 132 -31.73 22.84 6.21
C ALA A 132 -30.98 24.17 6.05
N THR A 133 -31.63 25.29 6.35
CA THR A 133 -30.94 26.58 6.47
C THR A 133 -30.21 26.60 7.81
N ILE A 134 -28.90 26.36 7.81
CA ILE A 134 -28.09 26.61 9.01
C ILE A 134 -28.00 28.13 9.16
N LYS A 135 -28.81 28.70 10.04
CA LYS A 135 -28.62 30.08 10.48
C LYS A 135 -27.36 30.13 11.34
N THR A 136 -26.25 30.56 10.75
CA THR A 136 -25.10 31.02 11.53
C THR A 136 -25.51 32.36 12.15
N THR A 137 -25.87 32.33 13.43
CA THR A 137 -25.90 33.50 14.34
C THR A 137 -24.51 34.06 14.56
#